data_AF-A0A7S4M1F1-F1
#
_entry.id   AF-A0A7S4M1F1-F1
#
_cell.length_a   1.000
_cell.length_b   1.000
_cell.length_c   1.000
_cell.angle_alpha   90.00
_cell.angle_beta   90.00
_cell.angle_gamma   90.00
#
_symmetry.space_group_name_H-M   'P 1'
#
loop_
_entity.id
_entity.type
_entity.pdbx_description
1 polymer ?
#
loop_
_entity_poly.entity_id
_entity_poly.type
_entity_poly.pdbx_seq_one_letter_code
_entity_poly.pdbx_strand_id
1 'polypeptide(L)'
;HRMIFMLLVALKIALGEQEHAEPDYLLCLAGCGSSLEISLGPKKHAAWISDAAWLNCVFLSERIPKFQNLLESLHKSNSAWKGWYEKESPETDASVDPELDLLHRLLLVRAMREDRLWFACDLFVRQTVGASRSRGFTELNLEESVRYTSPRTPILLFTAKHEDSIDLATEFSRSKGRSLNVHAFGEEELGEAEGQIKQAASRSSWLLLHHCDSNQPLMRLVETFLLSSEGSWDPDFRL
;
A
#
# COMPACT_ATOMS: atom_id res chain seq x y z
N HIS A 1 4.25 -4.17 -2.54
CA HIS A 1 3.22 -3.13 -2.68
C HIS A 1 2.42 -2.87 -1.40
N ARG A 2 1.87 -3.88 -0.71
CA ARG A 2 0.99 -3.65 0.46
C ARG A 2 1.63 -2.86 1.61
N MET A 3 2.85 -3.22 2.01
CA MET A 3 3.55 -2.49 3.08
C MET A 3 3.80 -1.03 2.70
N ILE A 4 4.19 -0.76 1.45
CA ILE A 4 4.42 0.60 0.95
C ILE A 4 3.13 1.42 1.04
N PHE A 5 2.00 0.87 0.56
CA PHE A 5 0.71 1.53 0.67
C PHE A 5 0.35 1.84 2.13
N MET A 6 0.46 0.85 3.02
CA MET A 6 0.14 1.04 4.45
C MET A 6 1.09 2.03 5.13
N LEU A 7 2.36 2.07 4.71
CA LEU A 7 3.34 3.05 5.18
C LEU A 7 2.96 4.46 4.75
N LEU A 8 2.53 4.66 3.50
CA LEU A 8 2.05 5.96 3.02
C LEU A 8 0.80 6.42 3.77
N VAL A 9 -0.15 5.52 4.03
CA VAL A 9 -1.33 5.81 4.87
C VAL A 9 -0.91 6.18 6.29
N ALA A 10 -0.01 5.42 6.90
CA ALA A 10 0.51 5.70 8.24
C ALA A 10 1.23 7.05 8.29
N LEU A 11 2.00 7.39 7.26
CA LEU A 11 2.68 8.68 7.14
C LEU A 11 1.68 9.84 7.08
N LYS A 12 0.64 9.74 6.24
CA LYS A 12 -0.44 10.73 6.16
C LYS A 12 -1.14 10.92 7.51
N ILE A 13 -1.43 9.84 8.21
CA ILE A 13 -2.03 9.90 9.56
C ILE A 13 -1.09 10.58 10.55
N ALA A 14 0.20 10.24 10.54
CA ALA A 14 1.18 10.78 11.48
C ALA A 14 1.49 12.26 11.25
N LEU A 15 1.50 12.71 10.00
CA LEU A 15 1.74 14.12 9.66
C LEU A 15 0.51 15.00 9.91
N GLY A 16 -0.71 14.45 9.78
CA GLY A 16 -1.95 15.20 10.00
C GLY A 16 -2.00 16.48 9.15
N GLU A 17 -2.15 17.64 9.79
CA GLU A 17 -2.17 18.95 9.13
C GLU A 17 -0.79 19.42 8.61
N GLN A 18 0.30 18.74 8.98
CA GLN A 18 1.67 19.05 8.52
C GLN A 18 2.00 18.43 7.15
N GLU A 19 1.00 18.32 6.27
CA GLU A 19 1.15 17.67 4.96
C GLU A 19 2.22 18.34 4.08
N HIS A 20 2.45 19.64 4.25
CA HIS A 20 3.50 20.38 3.52
C HIS A 20 4.91 19.86 3.82
N ALA A 21 5.14 19.19 4.96
CA ALA A 21 6.43 18.63 5.31
C ALA A 21 6.65 17.23 4.70
N GLU A 22 5.61 16.56 4.21
CA GLU A 22 5.66 15.19 3.68
C GLU A 22 6.79 14.93 2.68
N PRO A 23 7.13 15.84 1.72
CA PRO A 23 8.22 15.60 0.79
C PRO A 23 9.56 15.34 1.49
N ASP A 24 9.88 16.10 2.54
CA ASP A 24 11.13 15.92 3.29
C ASP A 24 11.18 14.57 4.02
N TYR A 25 10.05 14.15 4.62
CA TYR A 25 9.94 12.83 5.25
C TYR A 25 10.10 11.70 4.23
N LEU A 26 9.50 11.82 3.04
CA LEU A 26 9.63 10.84 1.97
C LEU A 26 11.07 10.75 1.44
N LEU A 27 11.75 11.88 1.28
CA LEU A 27 13.16 11.91 0.86
C LEU A 27 14.09 11.26 1.91
N CYS A 28 13.83 11.51 3.20
CA CYS A 28 14.55 10.83 4.28
C CYS A 28 14.26 9.32 4.29
N LEU A 29 13.00 8.90 4.10
CA LEU A 29 12.62 7.48 4.01
C LEU A 29 13.22 6.78 2.78
N ALA A 30 13.36 7.49 1.66
CA ALA A 30 14.04 6.98 0.48
C ALA A 30 15.56 6.84 0.70
N GLY A 31 16.13 7.52 1.70
CA GLY A 31 17.56 7.54 1.99
C GLY A 31 18.35 8.37 0.98
N CYS A 32 17.76 9.45 0.46
CA CYS A 32 18.43 10.32 -0.51
C CYS A 32 19.73 10.95 0.02
N GLY A 33 19.91 10.99 1.35
CA GLY A 33 21.13 11.48 1.99
C GLY A 33 22.37 10.71 1.56
N SER A 34 22.30 9.39 1.33
CA SER A 34 23.46 8.59 0.93
C SER A 34 24.06 8.98 -0.43
N SER A 35 23.34 9.75 -1.24
CA SER A 35 23.80 10.27 -2.54
C SER A 35 24.57 11.59 -2.42
N LEU A 36 24.66 12.18 -1.22
CA LEU A 36 25.43 13.39 -0.97
C LEU A 36 26.94 13.12 -1.03
N GLU A 37 27.72 14.17 -1.27
CA GLU A 37 29.17 14.05 -1.27
C GLU A 37 29.75 14.25 0.14
N ILE A 38 30.39 13.22 0.69
CA ILE A 38 30.92 13.25 2.08
C ILE A 38 32.02 14.30 2.29
N SER A 39 32.76 14.64 1.24
CA SER A 39 33.82 15.65 1.26
C SER A 39 33.28 17.06 1.53
N LEU A 40 32.03 17.33 1.14
CA LEU A 40 31.36 18.63 1.26
C LEU A 40 30.59 18.77 2.58
N GLY A 41 30.39 17.67 3.30
CA GLY A 41 29.57 17.61 4.51
C GLY A 41 30.35 17.81 5.83
N PRO A 42 29.63 17.80 6.96
CA PRO A 42 30.22 17.80 8.29
C PRO A 42 31.19 16.62 8.48
N LYS A 43 32.31 16.86 9.18
CA LYS A 43 33.32 15.82 9.44
C LYS A 43 32.71 14.66 10.23
N LYS A 44 32.87 13.44 9.69
CA LYS A 44 32.49 12.20 10.37
C LYS A 44 33.45 11.91 11.53
N HIS A 45 32.96 11.97 12.76
CA HIS A 45 33.74 11.66 13.97
C HIS A 45 33.63 10.20 14.42
N ALA A 46 32.59 9.49 13.99
CA ALA A 46 32.35 8.09 14.34
C ALA A 46 32.89 7.16 13.25
N ALA A 47 33.93 6.38 13.53
CA ALA A 47 34.45 5.39 12.57
C ALA A 47 33.53 4.16 12.41
N TRP A 48 32.67 3.90 13.40
CA TRP A 48 31.75 2.75 13.43
C TRP A 48 30.49 2.94 12.57
N ILE A 49 30.18 4.17 12.16
CA ILE A 49 29.07 4.45 11.24
C ILE A 49 29.58 4.46 9.79
N SER A 50 28.85 3.81 8.90
CA SER A 50 29.16 3.84 7.46
C SER A 50 29.00 5.25 6.88
N ASP A 51 29.67 5.52 5.77
CA ASP A 51 29.57 6.82 5.09
C ASP A 51 28.13 7.10 4.64
N ALA A 52 27.45 6.10 4.09
CA ALA A 52 26.05 6.21 3.69
C ALA A 52 25.13 6.56 4.88
N ALA A 53 25.32 5.89 6.03
CA ALA A 53 24.52 6.15 7.23
C ALA A 53 24.83 7.54 7.83
N TRP A 54 26.10 7.96 7.82
CA TRP A 54 26.48 9.31 8.24
C TRP A 54 25.82 10.37 7.37
N LEU A 55 25.88 10.22 6.05
CA LEU A 55 25.27 11.15 5.10
C LEU A 55 23.74 11.20 5.24
N ASN A 56 23.10 10.07 5.52
CA ASN A 56 21.68 10.05 5.87
C ASN A 56 21.37 10.80 7.17
N CYS A 57 22.24 10.72 8.18
CA CYS A 57 22.09 11.51 9.42
C CYS A 57 22.27 13.00 9.17
N VAL A 58 23.23 13.39 8.32
CA VAL A 58 23.43 14.80 7.91
C VAL A 58 22.17 15.30 7.22
N PHE A 59 21.69 14.60 6.20
CA PHE A 59 20.47 14.97 5.48
C PHE A 59 19.25 15.04 6.41
N LEU A 60 19.10 14.07 7.31
CA LEU A 60 18.03 14.05 8.30
C LEU A 60 18.09 15.28 9.23
N SER A 61 19.28 15.68 9.67
CA SER A 61 19.46 16.85 10.54
C SER A 61 19.15 18.19 9.86
N GLU A 62 19.32 18.27 8.54
CA GLU A 62 19.01 19.46 7.75
C GLU A 62 17.52 19.58 7.40
N ARG A 63 16.85 18.45 7.17
CA ARG A 63 15.48 18.42 6.65
C ARG A 63 14.41 18.37 7.72
N ILE A 64 14.70 17.73 8.85
CA ILE A 64 13.70 17.47 9.88
C ILE A 64 14.08 18.23 11.16
N PRO A 65 13.31 19.26 11.57
CA PRO A 65 13.65 20.12 12.72
C PRO A 65 13.91 19.36 14.02
N LYS A 66 13.22 18.22 14.24
CA LYS A 66 13.41 17.36 15.41
C LYS A 66 14.83 16.78 15.50
N PHE A 67 15.55 16.69 14.38
CA PHE A 67 16.90 16.13 14.29
C PHE A 67 18.01 17.17 14.14
N GLN A 68 17.73 18.47 14.31
CA GLN A 68 18.72 19.54 14.16
C GLN A 68 19.98 19.34 15.03
N ASN A 69 19.84 18.70 16.20
CA ASN A 69 20.92 18.44 17.14
C ASN A 69 21.48 17.01 17.06
N LEU A 70 21.07 16.21 16.06
CA LEU A 70 21.45 14.80 15.93
C LEU A 70 22.97 14.62 15.83
N LEU A 71 23.64 15.41 14.99
CA LEU A 71 25.09 15.29 14.77
C LEU A 71 25.89 15.67 16.02
N GLU A 72 25.42 16.69 16.76
CA GLU A 72 26.02 17.09 18.03
C GLU A 72 25.83 16.00 19.10
N SER A 73 24.64 15.40 19.17
CA SER A 73 24.35 14.28 20.08
C SER A 73 25.22 13.05 19.76
N LEU A 74 25.39 12.71 18.47
CA LEU A 74 26.29 11.64 18.02
C LEU A 74 27.73 11.88 18.45
N HIS A 75 28.18 13.13 18.45
CA HIS A 75 29.52 13.48 18.90
C HIS A 75 29.68 13.40 20.42
N LYS A 76 28.76 14.03 21.18
CA LYS A 76 28.81 14.10 22.65
C LYS A 76 28.59 12.75 23.32
N SER A 77 27.65 11.96 22.81
CA SER A 77 27.21 10.68 23.39
C SER A 77 27.62 9.47 22.54
N ASN A 78 28.83 9.52 21.96
CA ASN A 78 29.32 8.54 20.98
C ASN A 78 29.19 7.08 21.46
N SER A 79 29.54 6.78 22.71
CA SER A 79 29.45 5.41 23.26
C SER A 79 28.01 4.89 23.34
N ALA A 80 27.05 5.74 23.72
CA ALA A 80 25.64 5.38 23.79
C ALA A 80 25.07 5.12 22.39
N TRP A 81 25.38 6.00 21.43
CA TRP A 81 24.97 5.85 20.03
C TRP A 81 25.57 4.61 19.36
N LYS A 82 26.85 4.31 19.65
CA LYS A 82 27.48 3.06 19.21
C LYS A 82 26.75 1.85 19.79
N GLY A 83 26.46 1.89 21.09
CA GLY A 83 25.70 0.83 21.76
C GLY A 83 24.32 0.60 21.15
N TRP A 84 23.60 1.66 20.79
CA TRP A 84 22.32 1.56 20.08
C TRP A 84 22.49 1.03 18.65
N TYR A 85 23.49 1.51 17.92
CA TYR A 85 23.80 1.07 16.56
C TYR A 85 24.10 -0.43 16.48
N GLU A 86 24.73 -1.00 17.51
CA GLU A 86 25.11 -2.42 17.57
C GLU A 86 23.99 -3.33 18.08
N LYS A 87 22.83 -2.79 18.51
CA LYS A 87 21.71 -3.62 19.01
C LYS A 87 21.08 -4.48 17.91
N GLU A 88 20.53 -5.61 18.30
CA GLU A 88 19.80 -6.48 17.37
C GLU A 88 18.45 -5.87 16.94
N SER A 89 17.76 -5.16 17.84
CA SER A 89 16.43 -4.56 17.59
C SER A 89 16.36 -3.08 17.99
N PRO A 90 17.18 -2.20 17.37
CA PRO A 90 17.25 -0.78 17.69
C PRO A 90 15.92 -0.04 17.47
N GLU A 91 15.05 -0.54 16.58
CA GLU A 91 13.74 0.04 16.28
C GLU A 91 12.74 0.01 17.46
N THR A 92 13.01 -0.81 18.47
CA THR A 92 12.21 -0.89 19.71
C THR A 92 12.82 -0.12 20.88
N ASP A 93 14.02 0.42 20.69
CA ASP A 93 14.82 1.01 21.76
C ASP A 93 14.78 2.54 21.73
N ALA A 94 14.39 3.11 22.86
CA ALA A 94 14.28 4.54 23.09
C ALA A 94 15.47 5.13 23.87
N SER A 95 16.57 4.38 24.07
CA SER A 95 17.67 4.76 24.96
C SER A 95 18.51 5.95 24.50
N VAL A 96 18.64 6.19 23.19
CA VAL A 96 19.42 7.32 22.64
C VAL A 96 18.63 8.62 22.58
N ASP A 97 17.31 8.51 22.44
CA ASP A 97 16.41 9.65 22.44
C ASP A 97 14.98 9.19 22.82
N PRO A 98 14.61 9.29 24.11
CA PRO A 98 13.32 8.82 24.59
C PRO A 98 12.15 9.68 24.14
N GLU A 99 12.41 10.93 23.70
CA GLU A 99 11.40 11.90 23.29
C GLU A 99 11.01 11.78 21.81
N LEU A 100 11.67 10.90 21.04
CA LEU A 100 11.26 10.63 19.66
C LEU A 100 9.94 9.88 19.64
N ASP A 101 9.00 10.40 18.86
CA ASP A 101 7.80 9.67 18.47
C ASP A 101 8.12 8.56 17.45
N LEU A 102 7.10 7.80 17.07
CA LEU A 102 7.25 6.64 16.19
C LEU A 102 7.73 7.00 14.78
N LEU A 103 7.29 8.14 14.25
CA LEU A 103 7.69 8.58 12.91
C LEU A 103 9.17 8.95 12.89
N HIS A 104 9.61 9.72 13.88
CA HIS A 104 11.01 10.11 13.98
C HIS A 104 11.91 8.91 14.28
N ARG A 105 11.48 7.95 15.12
CA ARG A 105 12.22 6.68 15.30
C ARG A 105 12.37 5.90 14.01
N LEU A 106 11.33 5.84 13.17
CA LEU A 106 11.42 5.22 11.85
C LEU A 106 12.48 5.89 10.97
N LEU A 107 12.53 7.23 10.94
CA LEU A 107 13.54 7.97 10.18
C LEU A 107 14.96 7.73 10.70
N LEU A 108 15.13 7.66 12.02
CA LEU A 108 16.43 7.39 12.64
C LEU A 108 16.94 5.99 12.28
N VAL A 109 16.06 4.98 12.36
CA VAL A 109 16.40 3.61 11.92
C VAL A 109 16.71 3.59 10.43
N ARG A 110 15.93 4.28 9.59
CA ARG A 110 16.23 4.39 8.15
C ARG A 110 17.62 4.97 7.88
N ALA A 111 18.00 5.99 8.64
CA ALA A 111 19.26 6.68 8.44
C ALA A 111 20.46 5.84 8.87
N MET A 112 20.37 5.13 10.00
CA MET A 112 21.52 4.44 10.60
C MET A 112 21.52 2.91 10.41
N ARG A 113 20.34 2.27 10.41
CA ARG A 113 20.15 0.81 10.43
C ARG A 113 19.14 0.37 9.38
N GLU A 114 19.50 0.59 8.11
CA GLU A 114 18.67 0.22 6.96
C GLU A 114 18.30 -1.26 6.94
N ASP A 115 19.16 -2.13 7.47
CA ASP A 115 18.91 -3.56 7.66
C ASP A 115 17.70 -3.84 8.58
N ARG A 116 17.34 -2.89 9.45
CA ARG A 116 16.19 -2.97 10.37
C ARG A 116 14.97 -2.20 9.88
N LEU A 117 15.05 -1.56 8.71
CA LEU A 117 13.98 -0.69 8.20
C LEU A 117 12.64 -1.41 8.08
N TRP A 118 12.63 -2.66 7.63
CA TRP A 118 11.40 -3.44 7.52
C TRP A 118 10.67 -3.57 8.87
N PHE A 119 11.41 -3.89 9.93
CA PHE A 119 10.86 -4.02 11.28
C PHE A 119 10.36 -2.67 11.81
N ALA A 120 11.11 -1.60 11.58
CA ALA A 120 10.68 -0.25 11.94
C ALA A 120 9.40 0.17 11.20
N CYS A 121 9.30 -0.13 9.90
CA CYS A 121 8.09 0.12 9.10
C CYS A 121 6.89 -0.67 9.63
N ASP A 122 7.06 -1.98 9.88
CA ASP A 122 5.97 -2.82 10.42
C ASP A 122 5.50 -2.32 11.80
N LEU A 123 6.44 -1.94 12.67
CA LEU A 123 6.14 -1.37 13.98
C LEU A 123 5.37 -0.05 13.85
N PHE A 124 5.88 0.88 13.04
CA PHE A 124 5.25 2.18 12.79
C PHE A 124 3.83 2.02 12.25
N VAL A 125 3.64 1.20 11.21
CA VAL A 125 2.31 0.96 10.61
C VAL A 125 1.36 0.33 11.63
N ARG A 126 1.81 -0.67 12.41
CA ARG A 126 0.97 -1.33 13.43
C ARG A 126 0.51 -0.37 14.52
N GLN A 127 1.39 0.51 14.97
CA GLN A 127 1.07 1.42 16.06
C GLN A 127 0.27 2.64 15.60
N THR A 128 0.50 3.13 14.37
CA THR A 128 -0.23 4.27 13.82
C THR A 128 -1.60 3.89 13.25
N VAL A 129 -1.67 2.81 12.46
CA VAL A 129 -2.92 2.37 11.82
C VAL A 129 -3.70 1.37 12.69
N GLY A 130 -3.03 0.72 13.65
CA GLY A 130 -3.60 -0.33 14.49
C GLY A 130 -3.35 -1.72 13.93
N ALA A 131 -2.98 -2.66 14.81
CA ALA A 131 -2.47 -3.99 14.44
C ALA A 131 -3.44 -4.87 13.63
N SER A 132 -4.76 -4.71 13.83
CA SER A 132 -5.77 -5.42 13.05
C SER A 132 -5.88 -4.91 11.61
N ARG A 133 -5.65 -3.61 11.41
CA ARG A 133 -5.76 -2.92 10.11
C ARG A 133 -4.42 -2.90 9.35
N SER A 134 -3.29 -2.93 10.05
CA SER A 134 -1.95 -3.01 9.43
C SER A 134 -1.72 -4.29 8.64
N ARG A 135 -2.39 -5.37 9.06
CA ARG A 135 -2.44 -6.63 8.34
C ARG A 135 -3.32 -6.58 7.09
N GLY A 136 -3.92 -5.44 6.74
CA GLY A 136 -4.72 -5.25 5.53
C GLY A 136 -5.87 -6.26 5.37
N PHE A 137 -6.66 -6.10 4.32
CA PHE A 137 -7.54 -7.17 3.87
C PHE A 137 -6.67 -8.27 3.28
N THR A 138 -6.50 -9.35 4.05
CA THR A 138 -5.60 -10.46 3.68
C THR A 138 -6.35 -11.54 2.90
N GLU A 139 -7.67 -11.53 2.98
CA GLU A 139 -8.54 -12.53 2.37
C GLU A 139 -9.52 -11.83 1.44
N LEU A 140 -9.62 -12.36 0.22
CA LEU A 140 -10.61 -11.96 -0.75
C LEU A 140 -11.99 -12.32 -0.19
N ASN A 141 -12.80 -11.31 0.10
CA ASN A 141 -14.12 -11.50 0.69
C ASN A 141 -15.21 -11.08 -0.31
N LEU A 142 -15.69 -12.03 -1.12
CA LEU A 142 -16.76 -11.78 -2.07
C LEU A 142 -18.08 -11.39 -1.40
N GLU A 143 -18.32 -11.81 -0.15
CA GLU A 143 -19.49 -11.40 0.62
C GLU A 143 -19.52 -9.89 0.82
N GLU A 144 -18.41 -9.35 1.32
CA GLU A 144 -18.28 -7.90 1.53
C GLU A 144 -18.31 -7.16 0.20
N SER A 145 -17.61 -7.67 -0.83
CA SER A 145 -17.65 -7.06 -2.16
C SER A 145 -19.07 -6.94 -2.70
N VAL A 146 -19.87 -8.01 -2.68
CA VAL A 146 -21.28 -7.97 -3.14
C VAL A 146 -22.16 -7.07 -2.28
N ARG A 147 -21.89 -6.99 -0.97
CA ARG A 147 -22.62 -6.12 -0.04
C ARG A 147 -22.41 -4.64 -0.33
N TYR A 148 -21.22 -4.25 -0.75
CA TYR A 148 -20.87 -2.86 -1.03
C TYR A 148 -21.06 -2.45 -2.49
N THR A 149 -21.39 -3.39 -3.38
CA THR A 149 -21.67 -3.11 -4.78
C THR A 149 -23.16 -3.06 -5.10
N SER A 150 -23.46 -2.38 -6.21
CA SER A 150 -24.78 -2.31 -6.83
C SER A 150 -24.75 -3.01 -8.18
N PRO A 151 -25.90 -3.25 -8.84
CA PRO A 151 -25.96 -3.74 -10.22
C PRO A 151 -25.11 -2.93 -11.21
N ARG A 152 -24.87 -1.65 -10.94
CA ARG A 152 -24.05 -0.75 -11.78
C ARG A 152 -22.60 -0.64 -11.33
N THR A 153 -22.20 -1.35 -10.28
CA THR A 153 -20.85 -1.32 -9.73
C THR A 153 -20.25 -2.73 -9.91
N PRO A 154 -19.54 -3.00 -11.01
CA PRO A 154 -18.98 -4.32 -11.26
C PRO A 154 -17.88 -4.67 -10.25
N ILE A 155 -17.68 -5.96 -10.04
CA ILE A 155 -16.61 -6.50 -9.19
C ILE A 155 -15.45 -6.92 -10.08
N LEU A 156 -14.32 -6.20 -9.98
CA LEU A 156 -13.10 -6.57 -10.69
C LEU A 156 -12.27 -7.57 -9.89
N LEU A 157 -12.10 -8.77 -10.43
CA LEU A 157 -11.28 -9.83 -9.84
C LEU A 157 -9.89 -9.86 -10.49
N PHE A 158 -8.88 -9.42 -9.73
CA PHE A 158 -7.47 -9.54 -10.13
C PHE A 158 -6.91 -10.86 -9.62
N THR A 159 -6.86 -11.87 -10.48
CA THR A 159 -6.28 -13.19 -10.16
C THR A 159 -5.06 -13.48 -11.02
N ALA A 160 -4.16 -14.32 -10.50
CA ALA A 160 -2.99 -14.75 -11.26
C ALA A 160 -3.36 -15.72 -12.40
N LYS A 161 -4.44 -16.47 -12.22
CA LYS A 161 -5.02 -17.36 -13.23
C LYS A 161 -6.52 -17.10 -13.34
N HIS A 162 -7.05 -17.16 -14.55
CA HIS A 162 -8.49 -16.99 -14.78
C HIS A 162 -9.33 -18.14 -14.20
N GLU A 163 -8.77 -19.36 -14.14
CA GLU A 163 -9.44 -20.51 -13.52
C GLU A 163 -9.78 -20.24 -12.04
N ASP A 164 -8.85 -19.63 -11.30
CA ASP A 164 -9.04 -19.32 -9.88
C ASP A 164 -10.23 -18.35 -9.66
N SER A 165 -10.45 -17.37 -10.55
CA SER A 165 -11.58 -16.44 -10.43
C SER A 165 -12.91 -17.10 -10.81
N ILE A 166 -12.91 -18.01 -11.79
CA ILE A 166 -14.09 -18.78 -12.18
C ILE A 166 -14.53 -19.70 -11.04
N ASP A 167 -13.60 -20.48 -10.48
CA ASP A 167 -13.89 -21.41 -9.40
C ASP A 167 -14.43 -20.67 -8.17
N LEU A 168 -13.76 -19.59 -7.78
CA LEU A 168 -14.16 -18.74 -6.65
C LEU A 168 -15.57 -18.16 -6.83
N ALA A 169 -15.85 -17.55 -7.99
CA ALA A 169 -17.16 -16.96 -8.27
C ALA A 169 -18.26 -18.04 -8.34
N THR A 170 -17.94 -19.21 -8.88
CA THR A 170 -18.86 -20.35 -9.00
C THR A 170 -19.22 -20.91 -7.63
N GLU A 171 -18.24 -21.11 -6.75
CA GLU A 171 -18.48 -21.56 -5.39
C GLU A 171 -19.31 -20.53 -4.61
N PHE A 172 -18.96 -19.25 -4.74
CA PHE A 172 -19.65 -18.17 -4.08
C PHE A 172 -21.10 -18.02 -4.54
N SER A 173 -21.37 -18.03 -5.85
CA SER A 173 -22.74 -17.97 -6.39
C SER A 173 -23.60 -19.14 -5.93
N ARG A 174 -23.03 -20.36 -5.90
CA ARG A 174 -23.70 -21.55 -5.36
C ARG A 174 -24.06 -21.39 -3.89
N SER A 175 -23.15 -20.85 -3.07
CA SER A 175 -23.41 -20.57 -1.65
C SER A 175 -24.57 -19.58 -1.44
N LYS A 176 -24.83 -18.71 -2.43
CA LYS A 176 -25.92 -17.73 -2.42
C LYS A 176 -27.20 -18.20 -3.10
N GLY A 177 -27.21 -19.42 -3.64
CA GLY A 177 -28.35 -19.92 -4.42
C GLY A 177 -28.62 -19.10 -5.67
N ARG A 178 -27.58 -18.46 -6.25
CA ARG A 178 -27.68 -17.64 -7.46
C ARG A 178 -27.09 -18.37 -8.65
N SER A 179 -27.66 -18.17 -9.82
CA SER A 179 -27.10 -18.64 -11.08
C SER A 179 -25.96 -17.72 -11.52
N LEU A 180 -24.81 -18.30 -11.85
CA LEU A 180 -23.68 -17.60 -12.45
C LEU A 180 -23.49 -18.07 -13.89
N ASN A 181 -23.54 -17.12 -14.83
CA ASN A 181 -23.16 -17.34 -16.22
C ASN A 181 -21.72 -16.91 -16.40
N VAL A 182 -20.87 -17.78 -16.94
CA VAL A 182 -19.45 -17.50 -17.14
C VAL A 182 -19.18 -17.46 -18.64
N HIS A 183 -18.63 -16.35 -19.12
CA HIS A 183 -18.34 -16.16 -20.54
C HIS A 183 -16.96 -15.52 -20.75
N ALA A 184 -16.27 -15.98 -21.79
CA ALA A 184 -15.24 -15.21 -22.47
C ALA A 184 -15.71 -14.95 -23.88
N PHE A 185 -15.59 -13.69 -24.28
CA PHE A 185 -15.93 -13.25 -25.63
C PHE A 185 -14.66 -12.90 -26.39
N GLY A 186 -14.59 -13.33 -27.64
CA GLY A 186 -13.62 -12.82 -28.60
C GLY A 186 -13.99 -11.42 -29.09
N GLU A 187 -13.09 -10.79 -29.85
CA GLU A 187 -13.37 -9.48 -30.47
C GLU A 187 -14.52 -9.52 -31.49
N GLU A 188 -14.75 -10.68 -32.13
CA GLU A 188 -15.85 -10.84 -33.10
C GLU A 188 -17.22 -11.07 -32.44
N GLU A 189 -17.24 -11.33 -31.13
CA GLU A 189 -18.44 -11.74 -30.38
C GLU A 189 -19.05 -10.60 -29.54
N LEU A 190 -18.63 -9.35 -29.76
CA LEU A 190 -19.08 -8.21 -28.97
C LEU A 190 -20.60 -7.99 -29.01
N GLY A 191 -21.24 -8.29 -30.14
CA GLY A 191 -22.70 -8.22 -30.25
C GLY A 191 -23.41 -9.25 -29.37
N GLU A 192 -22.84 -10.45 -29.26
CA GLU A 192 -23.35 -11.48 -28.34
C GLU A 192 -23.09 -11.09 -26.88
N ALA A 193 -21.91 -10.55 -26.58
CA ALA A 193 -21.56 -10.03 -25.27
C ALA A 193 -22.58 -8.98 -24.79
N GLU A 194 -22.93 -8.01 -25.64
CA GLU A 194 -23.94 -6.99 -25.31
C GLU A 194 -25.31 -7.61 -25.00
N GLY A 195 -25.73 -8.60 -25.80
CA GLY A 195 -26.97 -9.33 -25.59
C GLY A 195 -27.00 -10.07 -24.26
N GLN A 196 -25.92 -10.79 -23.92
CA GLN A 196 -25.79 -11.53 -22.67
C GLN A 196 -25.77 -10.60 -21.46
N ILE A 197 -25.07 -9.47 -21.54
CA ILE A 197 -25.04 -8.47 -20.46
C ILE A 197 -26.45 -7.89 -20.22
N LYS A 198 -27.16 -7.48 -21.28
CA LYS A 198 -28.54 -6.97 -21.20
C LYS A 198 -29.51 -8.01 -20.62
N GLN A 199 -29.36 -9.26 -21.04
CA GLN A 199 -30.17 -10.36 -20.54
C GLN A 199 -29.90 -10.64 -19.06
N ALA A 200 -28.63 -10.68 -18.66
CA ALA A 200 -28.25 -10.93 -17.27
C ALA A 200 -28.74 -9.81 -16.34
N ALA A 201 -28.61 -8.55 -16.78
CA ALA A 201 -29.08 -7.38 -16.04
C ALA A 201 -30.60 -7.36 -15.84
N SER A 202 -31.39 -7.99 -16.73
CA SER A 202 -32.86 -8.02 -16.63
C SER A 202 -33.42 -9.26 -15.93
N ARG A 203 -32.65 -10.35 -15.81
CA ARG A 203 -33.12 -11.66 -15.27
C ARG A 203 -32.53 -12.05 -13.92
N SER A 204 -31.94 -11.11 -13.18
CA SER A 204 -31.37 -11.34 -11.84
C SER A 204 -30.25 -12.40 -11.80
N SER A 205 -29.55 -12.64 -12.92
CA SER A 205 -28.47 -13.63 -12.99
C SER A 205 -27.11 -12.98 -12.85
N TRP A 206 -26.19 -13.61 -12.13
CA TRP A 206 -24.82 -13.11 -12.06
C TRP A 206 -24.07 -13.46 -13.34
N LEU A 207 -23.22 -12.56 -13.79
CA LEU A 207 -22.43 -12.71 -15.01
C LEU A 207 -20.95 -12.53 -14.65
N LEU A 208 -20.11 -13.50 -15.00
CA LEU A 208 -18.66 -13.40 -14.92
C LEU A 208 -18.10 -13.31 -16.34
N LEU A 209 -17.43 -12.21 -16.63
CA LEU A 209 -16.64 -12.04 -17.85
C LEU A 209 -15.17 -12.34 -17.53
N HIS A 210 -14.51 -13.24 -18.27
CA HIS A 210 -13.09 -13.53 -18.12
C HIS A 210 -12.29 -13.22 -19.39
N HIS A 211 -10.95 -13.20 -19.27
CA HIS A 211 -10.02 -12.71 -20.31
C HIS A 211 -10.21 -11.24 -20.74
N CYS A 212 -10.87 -10.43 -19.91
CA CYS A 212 -11.15 -9.03 -20.18
C CYS A 212 -9.89 -8.16 -20.35
N ASP A 213 -8.79 -8.54 -19.70
CA ASP A 213 -7.47 -7.90 -19.80
C ASP A 213 -6.89 -7.95 -21.22
N SER A 214 -7.25 -9.00 -21.97
CA SER A 214 -6.86 -9.18 -23.36
C SER A 214 -7.87 -8.67 -24.39
N ASN A 215 -9.06 -8.20 -23.96
CA ASN A 215 -10.14 -7.77 -24.83
C ASN A 215 -10.59 -6.33 -24.49
N GLN A 216 -9.81 -5.36 -24.95
CA GLN A 216 -10.10 -3.93 -24.75
C GLN A 216 -11.45 -3.48 -25.37
N PRO A 217 -11.87 -3.96 -26.56
CA PRO A 217 -13.21 -3.67 -27.07
C PRO A 217 -14.34 -4.09 -26.12
N LEU A 218 -14.26 -5.26 -25.50
CA LEU A 218 -15.24 -5.74 -24.52
C LEU A 218 -15.30 -4.81 -23.29
N MET A 219 -14.15 -4.37 -22.77
CA MET A 219 -14.12 -3.45 -21.62
C MET A 219 -14.80 -2.11 -21.92
N ARG A 220 -14.64 -1.57 -23.13
CA ARG A 220 -15.34 -0.35 -23.56
C ARG A 220 -16.85 -0.55 -23.68
N LEU A 221 -17.26 -1.73 -24.14
CA LEU A 221 -18.67 -2.11 -24.22
C LEU A 221 -19.29 -2.18 -22.83
N VAL A 222 -18.62 -2.86 -21.88
CA VAL A 222 -19.07 -2.96 -20.49
C VAL A 222 -19.17 -1.58 -19.84
N GLU A 223 -18.17 -0.72 -20.02
CA GLU A 223 -18.20 0.66 -19.51
C GLU A 223 -19.40 1.44 -20.07
N THR A 224 -19.59 1.40 -21.40
CA THR A 224 -20.73 2.07 -22.07
C THR A 224 -22.07 1.56 -21.54
N PHE A 225 -22.19 0.24 -21.33
CA PHE A 225 -23.39 -0.36 -20.76
C PHE A 225 -23.65 0.10 -19.32
N LEU A 226 -22.62 0.10 -18.46
CA LEU A 226 -22.70 0.55 -17.06
C LEU A 226 -23.09 2.02 -16.90
N LEU A 227 -22.65 2.87 -17.83
CA LEU A 227 -22.97 4.29 -17.86
C LEU A 227 -24.34 4.59 -18.51
N SER A 228 -24.94 3.63 -19.21
CA SER A 228 -26.23 3.82 -19.85
C SER A 228 -27.33 4.07 -18.81
N SER A 229 -28.19 5.07 -19.09
CA SER A 229 -29.38 5.37 -18.27
C SER A 229 -30.58 4.50 -18.63
N GLU A 230 -30.41 3.57 -19.57
CA GLU A 230 -31.48 2.78 -20.16
C GLU A 230 -31.69 1.46 -19.44
N GLY A 231 -32.97 1.10 -19.26
CA GLY A 231 -33.41 -0.17 -18.71
C GLY A 231 -33.61 -0.19 -17.19
N SER A 232 -34.63 -0.93 -16.76
CA SER A 232 -34.78 -1.34 -15.36
C SER A 232 -33.87 -2.53 -15.11
N TRP A 233 -32.86 -2.38 -14.26
CA TRP A 233 -31.94 -3.45 -13.92
C TRP A 233 -32.44 -4.14 -12.67
N ASP A 234 -32.23 -5.46 -12.61
CA ASP A 234 -32.55 -6.21 -11.42
C ASP A 234 -31.63 -5.80 -10.26
N PRO A 235 -32.15 -5.49 -9.06
CA PRO A 235 -31.33 -5.13 -7.88
C PRO A 235 -30.29 -6.18 -7.46
N ASP A 236 -30.55 -7.45 -7.78
CA ASP A 236 -29.69 -8.59 -7.45
C ASP A 236 -28.67 -8.92 -8.55
N PHE A 237 -28.72 -8.25 -9.71
CA PHE A 237 -27.73 -8.41 -10.77
C PHE A 237 -26.32 -8.07 -10.26
N ARG A 238 -25.34 -8.91 -10.60
CA ARG A 238 -23.91 -8.67 -10.33
C ARG A 238 -23.09 -9.05 -11.56
N LEU A 239 -22.12 -8.20 -11.88
CA LEU A 239 -21.13 -8.33 -12.95
C LEU A 239 -19.73 -8.38 -12.34
#